data_AF-H0JXG8-F1
#
_entry.id   AF-H0JXG8-F1
#
_cell.length_a   1.000
_cell.length_b   1.000
_cell.length_c   1.000
_cell.angle_alpha   90.00
_cell.angle_beta   90.00
_cell.angle_gamma   90.00
#
_symmetry.space_group_name_H-M   'P 1'
#
loop_
_entity.id
_entity.type
_entity.pdbx_description
1 polymer ?
#
loop_
_entity_poly.entity_id
_entity_poly.type
_entity_poly.pdbx_seq_one_letter_code
_entity_poly.pdbx_strand_id
1 'polypeptide(L)'
;MHAQLERPLPDDLGASAVVRNATFEQAVDLLLDASPWVGDEHTPYVSALFTLARTLDNAGKISAATMMEFRQNVNDLRKCAPEEKAGDKPDQLDAVVARLLG
;
A
#
# COMPACT_ATOMS: atom_id res chain seq x y z
N MET A 1 -32.02 -45.44 -15.66
CA MET A 1 -32.76 -44.20 -15.99
C MET A 1 -32.92 -43.46 -14.66
N HIS A 2 -32.36 -42.30 -14.33
CA HIS A 2 -31.74 -41.13 -14.98
C HIS A 2 -30.60 -40.64 -14.05
N ALA A 3 -29.37 -40.42 -14.53
CA ALA A 3 -28.81 -39.13 -15.01
C ALA A 3 -28.70 -38.01 -13.95
N GLN A 4 -27.46 -37.81 -13.46
CA GLN A 4 -26.70 -36.55 -13.36
C GLN A 4 -27.38 -35.28 -12.81
N LEU A 5 -26.89 -34.83 -11.65
CA LEU A 5 -26.77 -33.41 -11.32
C LEU A 5 -25.46 -33.22 -10.55
N GLU A 6 -24.38 -33.14 -11.33
CA GLU A 6 -23.13 -32.55 -10.90
C GLU A 6 -23.39 -31.08 -10.58
N ARG A 7 -23.33 -30.72 -9.31
CA ARG A 7 -23.12 -29.33 -8.90
C ARG A 7 -21.65 -29.21 -8.52
N PRO A 8 -20.81 -28.51 -9.30
CA PRO A 8 -19.49 -28.14 -8.83
C PRO A 8 -19.67 -27.19 -7.64
N LEU A 9 -19.09 -27.56 -6.50
CA LEU A 9 -18.91 -26.62 -5.39
C LEU A 9 -17.96 -25.52 -5.90
N PRO A 10 -18.26 -24.23 -5.67
CA PRO A 10 -17.37 -23.15 -6.04
C PRO A 10 -16.06 -23.26 -5.24
N ASP A 11 -14.96 -23.37 -5.97
CA ASP A 11 -13.60 -23.08 -5.52
C ASP A 11 -13.52 -21.57 -5.27
N ASP A 12 -14.04 -21.10 -4.14
CA ASP A 12 -13.88 -19.72 -3.71
C ASP A 12 -13.65 -19.69 -2.20
N LEU A 13 -12.37 -19.59 -1.88
CA LEU A 13 -11.73 -18.81 -0.82
C LEU A 13 -10.27 -19.27 -0.92
N GLY A 14 -9.64 -18.98 -2.06
CA GLY A 14 -9.20 -17.62 -2.29
C GLY A 14 -7.88 -17.52 -1.55
N ALA A 15 -6.82 -17.86 -2.28
CA ALA A 15 -5.45 -17.94 -1.85
C ALA A 15 -5.18 -17.04 -0.64
N SER A 16 -4.80 -17.65 0.49
CA SER A 16 -3.86 -17.02 1.42
C SER A 16 -2.52 -16.87 0.69
N ALA A 17 -2.53 -16.11 -0.41
CA ALA A 17 -1.36 -15.50 -0.98
C ALA A 17 -0.90 -14.53 0.08
N VAL A 18 -0.04 -15.03 0.97
CA VAL A 18 0.97 -14.17 1.56
C VAL A 18 1.70 -13.59 0.36
N VAL A 19 1.26 -12.42 -0.09
CA VAL A 19 1.92 -11.67 -1.17
C VAL A 19 3.30 -11.34 -0.63
N ARG A 20 4.26 -12.21 -0.94
CA ARG A 20 5.71 -12.06 -0.70
C ARG A 20 6.37 -11.22 -1.78
N ASN A 21 5.58 -10.45 -2.51
CA ASN A 21 6.01 -9.54 -3.56
C ASN A 21 5.19 -8.25 -3.46
N ALA A 22 5.04 -7.75 -2.23
CA ALA A 22 4.34 -6.50 -2.00
C ALA A 22 5.19 -5.38 -2.62
N THR A 23 4.56 -4.58 -3.48
CA THR A 23 5.21 -3.47 -4.17
C THR A 23 5.03 -2.19 -3.38
N PHE A 24 5.91 -1.22 -3.59
CA PHE A 24 5.71 0.12 -3.03
C PHE A 24 4.42 0.74 -3.58
N GLU A 25 4.03 0.44 -4.82
CA GLU A 25 2.74 0.91 -5.36
C GLU A 25 1.56 0.36 -4.55
N GLN A 26 1.59 -0.91 -4.14
CA GLN A 26 0.58 -1.47 -3.24
C GLN A 26 0.62 -0.83 -1.85
N ALA A 27 1.80 -0.44 -1.36
CA ALA A 27 1.94 0.26 -0.10
C ALA A 27 1.25 1.63 -0.11
N VAL A 28 1.37 2.35 -1.23
CA VAL A 28 0.69 3.64 -1.44
C VAL A 28 -0.81 3.41 -1.50
N ASP A 29 -1.28 2.39 -2.22
CA ASP A 29 -2.70 2.06 -2.31
C ASP A 29 -3.32 1.78 -0.92
N LEU A 30 -2.66 0.95 -0.10
CA LEU A 30 -3.06 0.66 1.28
C LEU A 30 -3.04 1.91 2.18
N LEU A 31 -2.07 2.81 1.98
CA LEU A 31 -2.00 4.07 2.71
C LEU A 31 -3.20 4.96 2.38
N LEU A 32 -3.59 5.05 1.11
CA LEU A 32 -4.73 5.85 0.66
C LEU A 32 -6.05 5.26 1.12
N ASP A 33 -6.21 3.93 1.07
CA ASP A 33 -7.38 3.22 1.61
C ASP A 33 -7.55 3.49 3.12
N ALA A 34 -6.43 3.48 3.87
CA ALA A 34 -6.42 3.85 5.29
C ALA A 34 -6.61 5.35 5.54
N SER A 35 -6.55 6.19 4.51
CA SER A 35 -6.58 7.65 4.61
C SER A 35 -7.74 8.26 3.80
N PRO A 36 -9.01 8.02 4.20
CA PRO A 36 -10.18 8.49 3.46
C PRO A 36 -10.34 10.02 3.44
N TRP A 37 -9.50 10.75 4.20
CA TRP A 37 -9.43 12.21 4.20
C TRP A 37 -8.55 12.77 3.07
N VAL A 38 -7.82 11.92 2.35
CA VAL A 38 -6.98 12.31 1.21
C VAL A 38 -7.88 12.63 0.02
N GLY A 39 -8.19 13.91 -0.18
CA GLY A 39 -8.88 14.43 -1.37
C GLY A 39 -7.95 14.99 -2.45
N ASP A 40 -8.56 15.61 -3.47
CA ASP A 40 -7.86 16.22 -4.62
C ASP A 40 -6.77 17.24 -4.23
N GLU A 41 -6.92 17.93 -3.08
CA GLU A 41 -5.92 18.86 -2.55
C GLU A 41 -4.57 18.20 -2.22
N HIS A 42 -4.56 16.88 -2.01
CA HIS A 42 -3.39 16.08 -1.70
C HIS A 42 -2.81 15.35 -2.92
N THR A 43 -3.43 15.49 -4.10
CA THR A 43 -2.95 14.93 -5.38
C THR A 43 -1.45 15.09 -5.63
N PRO A 44 -0.79 16.24 -5.35
CA PRO A 44 0.66 16.34 -5.55
C PRO A 44 1.47 15.36 -4.68
N TYR A 45 1.06 15.14 -3.42
CA TYR A 45 1.71 14.18 -2.52
C TYR A 45 1.45 12.74 -2.97
N VAL A 46 0.22 12.42 -3.34
CA VAL A 46 -0.15 11.09 -3.84
C VAL A 46 0.60 10.75 -5.13
N SER A 47 0.68 11.70 -6.06
CA SER A 47 1.40 11.54 -7.32
C SER A 47 2.91 11.33 -7.10
N ALA A 48 3.50 12.07 -6.15
CA ALA A 48 4.89 11.90 -5.77
C ALA A 48 5.13 10.51 -5.15
N LEU A 49 4.23 10.04 -4.28
CA LEU A 49 4.28 8.72 -3.67
C LEU A 49 4.24 7.60 -4.71
N PHE A 50 3.31 7.65 -5.68
CA PHE A 50 3.27 6.66 -6.77
C PHE A 50 4.51 6.71 -7.67
N THR A 51 5.04 7.91 -7.94
CA THR A 51 6.26 8.07 -8.75
C THR A 51 7.48 7.45 -8.06
N LEU A 52 7.64 7.73 -6.77
CA LEU A 52 8.70 7.19 -5.94
C LEU A 52 8.52 5.68 -5.76
N ALA A 53 7.29 5.21 -5.51
CA ALA A 53 6.95 3.81 -5.39
C ALA A 53 7.34 3.04 -6.65
N ARG A 54 6.90 3.51 -7.82
CA ARG A 54 7.26 2.90 -9.10
C ARG A 54 8.76 2.93 -9.35
N THR A 55 9.44 3.99 -8.93
CA THR A 55 10.90 4.07 -9.01
C THR A 55 11.56 3.00 -8.13
N LEU A 56 11.07 2.82 -6.90
CA LEU A 56 11.56 1.82 -5.94
C LEU A 56 11.27 0.39 -6.41
N ASP A 57 10.08 0.14 -6.98
CA ASP A 57 9.67 -1.15 -7.52
C ASP A 57 10.45 -1.55 -8.78
N ASN A 58 10.76 -0.58 -9.65
CA ASN A 58 11.58 -0.82 -10.84
C ASN A 58 13.09 -0.70 -10.57
N ALA A 59 13.50 -0.24 -9.38
CA ALA A 59 14.90 -0.15 -9.02
C ALA A 59 15.44 -1.55 -8.71
N GLY A 60 16.40 -2.00 -9.51
CA GLY A 60 17.15 -3.24 -9.21
C GLY A 60 17.91 -3.20 -7.88
N LYS A 61 18.11 -2.00 -7.31
CA LYS A 61 18.58 -1.76 -5.94
C LYS A 61 17.87 -0.54 -5.35
N ILE A 62 17.23 -0.73 -4.20
CA ILE A 62 16.60 0.34 -3.44
C ILE A 62 17.69 1.29 -2.91
N SER A 63 17.67 2.53 -3.39
CA SER A 63 18.53 3.60 -2.87
C SER A 63 17.97 4.11 -1.55
N ALA A 64 18.83 4.23 -0.53
CA ALA A 64 18.44 4.78 0.76
C ALA A 64 17.89 6.22 0.63
N ALA A 65 18.39 7.00 -0.33
CA ALA A 65 17.90 8.34 -0.61
C ALA A 65 16.44 8.33 -1.09
N THR A 66 16.13 7.54 -2.12
CA THR A 66 14.77 7.40 -2.67
C THR A 66 13.80 6.83 -1.62
N MET A 67 14.30 5.93 -0.77
CA MET A 67 13.53 5.39 0.35
C MET A 67 13.23 6.45 1.42
N MET A 68 14.21 7.30 1.75
CA MET A 68 14.00 8.43 2.66
C MET A 68 13.02 9.45 2.09
N GLU A 69 13.12 9.77 0.79
CA GLU A 69 12.19 10.66 0.11
C GLU A 69 10.75 10.11 0.10
N PHE A 70 10.60 8.80 -0.11
CA PHE A 70 9.30 8.13 -0.01
C PHE A 70 8.71 8.25 1.40
N ARG A 71 9.50 7.93 2.44
CA ARG A 71 9.10 8.07 3.84
C ARG A 71 8.73 9.52 4.18
N GLN A 72 9.49 10.49 3.68
CA GLN A 72 9.24 11.91 3.90
C GLN A 72 7.91 12.35 3.29
N ASN A 73 7.62 11.97 2.05
CA ASN A 73 6.34 12.27 1.39
C ASN A 73 5.15 11.68 2.14
N VAL A 74 5.26 10.45 2.65
CA VAL A 74 4.19 9.87 3.47
C VAL A 74 3.99 10.67 4.75
N ASN A 75 5.06 11.09 5.40
CA ASN A 75 4.99 11.90 6.62
C ASN A 75 4.35 13.27 6.35
N ASP A 76 4.73 13.93 5.25
CA ASP A 76 4.15 15.22 4.88
C ASP A 76 2.67 15.10 4.53
N LEU A 77 2.27 14.05 3.82
CA LEU A 77 0.85 13.73 3.61
C LEU A 77 0.14 13.58 4.96
N ARG A 78 0.69 12.80 5.89
CA ARG A 78 0.11 12.62 7.24
C ARG A 78 0.04 13.89 8.07
N LYS A 79 0.93 14.86 7.91
CA LYS A 79 0.83 16.16 8.58
C LYS A 79 -0.37 16.97 8.11
N CYS A 80 -0.86 16.71 6.90
CA CYS A 80 -2.11 17.28 6.40
C CYS A 80 -3.35 16.54 6.93
N ALA A 81 -3.18 15.39 7.60
CA ALA A 81 -4.29 14.66 8.19
C ALA A 81 -4.96 15.49 9.29
N PRO A 82 -6.30 15.54 9.34
CA PRO A 82 -7.01 16.23 10.42
C PRO A 82 -6.69 15.57 11.78
N GLU A 83 -6.46 16.39 12.82
CA GLU A 83 -6.02 15.98 14.17
C GLU A 83 -6.90 14.87 14.81
N GLU A 84 -8.19 14.78 14.45
CA GLU A 84 -9.10 13.71 14.91
C GLU A 84 -8.80 12.31 14.33
N LYS A 85 -8.02 12.24 13.24
CA LYS A 85 -7.62 11.00 12.55
C LYS A 85 -6.11 10.82 12.51
N ALA A 86 -5.35 11.78 13.04
CA ALA A 86 -3.92 11.67 13.30
C ALA A 86 -3.67 10.69 14.45
N GLY A 87 -4.02 9.42 14.23
CA GLY A 87 -3.55 8.33 15.07
C GLY A 87 -2.03 8.37 15.08
N ASP A 88 -1.50 8.74 16.23
CA ASP A 88 -0.10 8.83 16.66
C ASP A 88 0.65 7.48 16.52
N LYS A 89 0.71 6.92 15.32
CA LYS A 89 1.41 5.65 15.07
C LYS A 89 2.21 5.74 13.78
N PRO A 90 3.40 6.37 13.81
CA PRO A 90 4.44 6.17 12.79
C PRO A 90 4.75 4.67 12.59
N ASP A 91 4.51 3.83 13.60
CA ASP A 91 4.67 2.37 13.57
C ASP A 91 3.93 1.66 12.45
N GLN A 92 2.76 2.14 12.01
CA GLN A 92 2.00 1.41 10.98
C GLN A 92 2.65 1.53 9.60
N LEU A 93 3.21 2.70 9.27
CA LEU A 93 3.99 2.85 8.04
C LEU A 93 5.32 2.12 8.15
N ASP A 94 6.01 2.22 9.29
CA ASP A 94 7.27 1.51 9.47
C ASP A 94 7.06 -0.01 9.44
N ALA A 95 5.92 -0.51 9.94
CA ALA A 95 5.52 -1.92 9.81
C ALA A 95 5.20 -2.32 8.36
N VAL A 96 4.48 -1.49 7.61
CA VAL A 96 4.19 -1.74 6.18
C VAL A 96 5.49 -1.72 5.37
N VAL A 97 6.35 -0.73 5.59
CA VAL A 97 7.67 -0.58 4.96
C VAL A 97 8.61 -1.72 5.35
N ALA A 98 8.67 -2.09 6.63
CA ALA A 98 9.47 -3.21 7.10
C ALA A 98 8.99 -4.54 6.51
N ARG A 99 7.68 -4.68 6.27
CA ARG A 99 7.09 -5.84 5.59
C ARG A 99 7.36 -5.85 4.09
N LEU A 100 7.63 -4.70 3.47
CA LEU A 100 8.04 -4.60 2.05
C LEU A 100 9.54 -4.89 1.85
N LEU A 101 10.35 -4.60 2.87
CA LEU A 101 11.81 -4.68 2.81
C LEU A 101 12.41 -5.97 3.43
N GLY A 102 11.59 -6.82 4.05
CA GLY A 102 12.00 -8.07 4.72
C GLY A 102 11.41 -9.32 4.06
#